data_AF-A0A8H7JD55-F1
#
_entry.id   AF-A0A8H7JD55-F1
#
_cell.length_a   1.000
_cell.length_b   1.000
_cell.length_c   1.000
_cell.angle_alpha   90.00
_cell.angle_beta   90.00
_cell.angle_gamma   90.00
#
_symmetry.space_group_name_H-M   'P 1'
#
loop_
_entity.id
_entity.type
_entity.pdbx_description
1 polymer ?
#
loop_
_entity_poly.entity_id
_entity_poly.type
_entity_poly.pdbx_seq_one_letter_code
_entity_poly.pdbx_strand_id
1 'polypeptide(L)'
;MEAYTHFVVTPWRNSQELIQLRRDLYRLNDDNVDRREGAVNKVLAWRARKESVPLLLDSTADIVDVMVQGENGGLKHNACRLLYATAISRFITGYLDTQIDLTRDRPSWFPPGKSLQPPVSLLEVRHCIVHRHMPSLAELRRATQEALTWLWEWYWSHLEPAFSLPSSTLTHGNDTDAESHVREKLQNILRTYLKTRKQEIKSKRKPDLCTAARDALSTYTLRFSPSATTLPSPTTQTALLSLLVQEQQILPQDKKLGSPMSGAFLIWGPLLLAFCAKSPSCFQALLDKLLEGMHGADESSEVVKEGFCEWAAHMLISNEWAGGRRNERAVREKVLGDCMTELGTWDLRLAEKIVGGMGEEGGLWRAILDASRSEEAGQGVMVLDKVGGEKETDGDMEVEVELEKVTESSSVVVPGPVPVPESNDTREKIRGPQKVVGLWKARPIGWLPEGWDEDA
;
A
#
# COMPACT_ATOMS: atom_id res chain seq x y z
N MET A 1 10.96 -15.71 -8.28
CA MET A 1 9.84 -15.47 -9.21
C MET A 1 9.80 -13.99 -9.49
N GLU A 2 9.88 -13.62 -10.76
CA GLU A 2 9.90 -12.22 -11.20
C GLU A 2 8.49 -11.65 -11.10
N ALA A 3 8.35 -10.49 -10.46
CA ALA A 3 7.09 -9.77 -10.38
C ALA A 3 6.90 -8.96 -11.66
N TYR A 4 6.39 -9.59 -12.72
CA TYR A 4 6.03 -8.92 -13.97
C TYR A 4 4.94 -7.88 -13.71
N THR A 5 5.33 -6.61 -13.59
CA THR A 5 4.42 -5.48 -13.54
C THR A 5 3.74 -5.34 -14.89
N HIS A 6 2.48 -5.77 -15.00
CA HIS A 6 1.71 -5.70 -16.24
C HIS A 6 1.40 -4.24 -16.62
N PHE A 7 2.31 -3.62 -17.38
CA PHE A 7 2.08 -2.33 -18.01
C PHE A 7 1.05 -2.48 -19.15
N VAL A 8 -0.10 -1.81 -19.02
CA VAL A 8 -1.16 -1.83 -20.04
C VAL A 8 -1.01 -0.61 -20.95
N VAL A 9 -0.60 -0.84 -22.20
CA VAL A 9 -0.47 0.23 -23.21
C VAL A 9 -1.84 0.61 -23.78
N THR A 10 -2.20 1.88 -23.62
CA THR A 10 -3.47 2.48 -24.08
C THR A 10 -3.26 3.42 -25.28
N PRO A 11 -4.23 3.53 -26.21
CA PRO A 11 -4.13 4.43 -27.37
C PRO A 11 -4.46 5.91 -27.04
N TRP A 12 -5.09 6.14 -25.89
CA TRP A 12 -5.31 7.46 -25.29
C TRP A 12 -4.13 7.87 -24.39
N ARG A 13 -3.87 9.17 -24.31
CA ARG A 13 -2.75 9.80 -23.60
C ARG A 13 -2.90 9.78 -22.08
N ASN A 14 -4.12 9.93 -21.57
CA ASN A 14 -4.46 9.89 -20.14
C ASN A 14 -5.94 9.51 -19.93
N SER A 15 -6.32 9.26 -18.67
CA SER A 15 -7.71 8.92 -18.29
C SER A 15 -8.72 9.99 -18.72
N GLN A 16 -8.37 11.27 -18.57
CA GLN A 16 -9.22 12.40 -18.93
C GLN A 16 -9.58 12.43 -20.43
N GLU A 17 -8.67 12.01 -21.32
CA GLU A 17 -8.96 11.92 -22.76
C GLU A 17 -10.06 10.90 -23.08
N LEU A 18 -10.15 9.82 -22.29
CA LEU A 18 -11.19 8.79 -22.38
C LEU A 18 -12.49 9.19 -21.65
N ILE A 19 -12.40 9.88 -20.51
CA ILE A 19 -13.56 10.47 -19.82
C ILE A 19 -14.26 11.49 -20.74
N GLN A 20 -13.51 12.35 -21.43
CA GLN A 20 -14.07 13.29 -22.40
C GLN A 20 -14.70 12.57 -23.59
N LEU A 21 -14.03 11.55 -24.16
CA LEU A 21 -14.60 10.74 -25.23
C LEU A 21 -15.96 10.15 -24.83
N ARG A 22 -16.07 9.62 -23.61
CA ARG A 22 -17.33 9.10 -23.05
C ARG A 22 -18.42 10.18 -23.04
N ARG A 23 -18.10 11.40 -22.60
CA ARG A 23 -19.07 12.52 -22.59
C ARG A 23 -19.54 12.87 -24.00
N ASP A 24 -18.62 12.92 -24.96
CA ASP A 24 -18.92 13.29 -26.34
C ASP A 24 -19.72 12.20 -27.09
N LEU A 25 -19.42 10.92 -26.86
CA LEU A 25 -20.19 9.78 -27.42
C LEU A 25 -21.63 9.73 -26.89
N TYR A 26 -21.83 9.99 -25.59
CA TYR A 26 -23.12 9.89 -24.92
C TYR A 26 -23.89 11.23 -24.83
N ARG A 27 -23.40 12.30 -25.49
CA ARG A 27 -23.98 13.67 -25.44
C ARG A 27 -24.16 14.21 -24.01
N LEU A 28 -23.21 13.93 -23.10
CA LEU A 28 -23.24 14.34 -21.69
C LEU A 28 -22.63 15.73 -21.45
N ASN A 29 -22.86 16.67 -22.36
CA ASN A 29 -22.34 18.03 -22.28
C ASN A 29 -23.51 19.02 -22.32
N ASP A 30 -23.59 19.92 -21.33
CA ASP A 30 -24.76 20.77 -21.07
C ASP A 30 -24.94 21.91 -22.09
N ASP A 31 -24.05 22.02 -23.07
CA ASP A 31 -24.03 23.05 -24.12
C ASP A 31 -24.81 22.70 -25.39
N ASN A 32 -25.44 21.51 -25.44
CA ASN A 32 -26.26 21.03 -26.54
C ASN A 32 -25.53 20.93 -27.91
N VAL A 33 -24.18 20.90 -27.91
CA VAL A 33 -23.38 20.70 -29.13
C VAL A 33 -23.10 19.22 -29.34
N ASP A 34 -23.61 18.64 -30.43
CA ASP A 34 -23.34 17.25 -30.79
C ASP A 34 -21.87 17.08 -31.23
N ARG A 35 -21.13 16.25 -30.48
CA ARG A 35 -19.71 15.95 -30.70
C ARG A 35 -19.45 14.52 -31.13
N ARG A 36 -20.50 13.70 -31.34
CA ARG A 36 -20.39 12.26 -31.62
C ARG A 36 -19.52 11.96 -32.85
N GLU A 37 -19.63 12.74 -33.92
CA GLU A 37 -18.80 12.57 -35.12
C GLU A 37 -17.30 12.79 -34.82
N GLY A 38 -16.97 13.83 -34.06
CA GLY A 38 -15.59 14.08 -33.60
C GLY A 38 -15.09 12.98 -32.66
N ALA A 39 -15.96 12.45 -31.80
CA ALA A 39 -15.68 11.33 -30.90
C ALA A 39 -15.39 10.02 -31.65
N VAL A 40 -16.21 9.68 -32.66
CA VAL A 40 -15.99 8.54 -33.56
C VAL A 40 -14.65 8.68 -34.28
N ASN A 41 -14.38 9.83 -34.91
CA ASN A 41 -13.12 10.11 -35.59
C ASN A 41 -11.89 10.00 -34.66
N LYS A 42 -12.04 10.37 -33.38
CA LYS A 42 -11.00 10.18 -32.35
C LYS A 42 -10.72 8.69 -32.07
N VAL A 43 -11.75 7.84 -32.06
CA VAL A 43 -11.58 6.37 -31.93
C VAL A 43 -10.96 5.77 -33.20
N LEU A 44 -11.34 6.24 -34.39
CA LEU A 44 -10.66 5.83 -35.64
C LEU A 44 -9.16 6.17 -35.61
N ALA A 45 -8.80 7.36 -35.11
CA ALA A 45 -7.40 7.73 -34.90
C ALA A 45 -6.70 6.87 -33.83
N TRP A 46 -7.42 6.34 -32.84
CA TRP A 46 -6.88 5.39 -31.87
C TRP A 46 -6.69 3.98 -32.46
N ARG A 47 -7.60 3.50 -33.32
CA ARG A 47 -7.42 2.24 -34.10
C ARG A 47 -6.13 2.29 -34.92
N ALA A 48 -5.83 3.44 -35.55
CA ALA A 48 -4.61 3.64 -36.31
C ALA A 48 -3.32 3.71 -35.46
N ARG A 49 -3.41 4.00 -34.16
CA ARG A 49 -2.25 4.02 -33.23
C ARG A 49 -1.96 2.68 -32.58
N LYS A 50 -2.98 1.84 -32.41
CA LYS A 50 -2.86 0.54 -31.74
C LYS A 50 -3.87 -0.45 -32.33
N GLU A 51 -3.35 -1.55 -32.86
CA GLU A 51 -4.10 -2.67 -33.45
C GLU A 51 -5.22 -3.21 -32.54
N SER A 52 -5.01 -3.24 -31.22
CA SER A 52 -5.98 -3.69 -30.22
C SER A 52 -6.53 -2.57 -29.32
N VAL A 53 -7.65 -1.97 -29.77
CA VAL A 53 -8.54 -1.12 -28.96
C VAL A 53 -9.54 -2.01 -28.20
N PRO A 54 -9.95 -1.70 -26.94
CA PRO A 54 -10.89 -2.53 -26.19
C PRO A 54 -12.24 -2.69 -26.91
N LEU A 55 -12.72 -3.93 -27.06
CA LEU A 55 -13.91 -4.28 -27.84
C LEU A 55 -15.16 -3.44 -27.49
N LEU A 56 -15.40 -3.16 -26.21
CA LEU A 56 -16.60 -2.43 -25.77
C LEU A 56 -16.53 -0.94 -26.16
N LEU A 57 -15.33 -0.36 -26.15
CA LEU A 57 -15.06 0.99 -26.66
C LEU A 57 -15.26 1.01 -28.18
N ASP A 58 -14.67 0.03 -28.86
CA ASP A 58 -14.74 -0.15 -30.31
C ASP A 58 -16.18 -0.29 -30.82
N SER A 59 -16.97 -1.14 -30.15
CA SER A 59 -18.40 -1.35 -30.41
C SER A 59 -19.25 -0.12 -30.13
N THR A 60 -18.90 0.67 -29.10
CA THR A 60 -19.61 1.93 -28.82
C THR A 60 -19.39 2.93 -29.94
N ALA A 61 -18.16 3.06 -30.44
CA ALA A 61 -17.83 3.94 -31.55
C ALA A 61 -18.54 3.51 -32.84
N ASP A 62 -18.52 2.20 -33.18
CA ASP A 62 -19.25 1.67 -34.35
C ASP A 62 -20.77 1.93 -34.24
N ILE A 63 -21.39 1.73 -33.07
CA ILE A 63 -22.83 2.00 -32.90
C ILE A 63 -23.15 3.49 -33.01
N VAL A 64 -22.33 4.37 -32.41
CA VAL A 64 -22.52 5.83 -32.46
C VAL A 64 -22.33 6.39 -33.87
N ASP A 65 -21.32 5.92 -34.61
CA ASP A 65 -21.09 6.29 -36.01
C ASP A 65 -22.32 6.02 -36.88
N VAL A 66 -22.87 4.81 -36.77
CA VAL A 66 -24.06 4.42 -37.53
C VAL A 66 -25.31 5.21 -37.13
N MET A 67 -25.41 5.64 -35.86
CA MET A 67 -26.46 6.57 -35.44
C MET A 67 -26.28 7.97 -36.07
N VAL A 68 -25.06 8.52 -36.08
CA VAL A 68 -24.76 9.80 -36.75
C VAL A 68 -25.07 9.73 -38.25
N GLN A 69 -24.57 8.72 -38.97
CA GLN A 69 -24.86 8.52 -40.39
C GLN A 69 -26.36 8.28 -40.66
N GLY A 70 -27.05 7.62 -39.73
CA GLY A 70 -28.49 7.36 -39.78
C GLY A 70 -29.36 8.58 -39.46
N GLU A 71 -28.84 9.58 -38.72
CA GLU A 71 -29.46 10.88 -38.44
C GLU A 71 -29.21 11.87 -39.57
N ASN A 72 -27.98 11.91 -40.13
CA ASN A 72 -27.56 12.80 -41.21
C ASN A 72 -28.24 12.54 -42.58
N GLY A 73 -29.02 11.45 -42.71
CA GLY A 73 -29.94 11.22 -43.84
C GLY A 73 -29.31 10.87 -45.19
N GLY A 74 -27.98 10.94 -45.34
CA GLY A 74 -27.29 10.68 -46.62
C GLY A 74 -27.35 9.24 -47.13
N LEU A 75 -27.72 8.26 -46.29
CA LEU A 75 -27.79 6.84 -46.66
C LEU A 75 -29.20 6.41 -47.08
N LYS A 76 -29.28 5.72 -48.24
CA LYS A 76 -30.51 5.04 -48.69
C LYS A 76 -30.99 4.04 -47.62
N HIS A 77 -32.31 3.95 -47.41
CA HIS A 77 -32.95 3.15 -46.34
C HIS A 77 -32.35 1.74 -46.14
N ASN A 78 -32.14 0.98 -47.22
CA ASN A 78 -31.60 -0.38 -47.09
C ASN A 78 -30.10 -0.41 -46.74
N ALA A 79 -29.30 0.55 -47.22
CA ALA A 79 -27.89 0.67 -46.84
C ALA A 79 -27.76 1.03 -45.35
N CYS A 80 -28.59 1.98 -44.89
CA CYS A 80 -28.74 2.34 -43.48
C CYS A 80 -29.11 1.10 -42.63
N ARG A 81 -30.15 0.34 -43.01
CA ARG A 81 -30.57 -0.91 -42.34
C ARG A 81 -29.45 -1.95 -42.25
N LEU A 82 -28.72 -2.19 -43.35
CA LEU A 82 -27.57 -3.12 -43.37
C LEU A 82 -26.45 -2.66 -42.41
N LEU A 83 -26.17 -1.37 -42.38
CA LEU A 83 -25.13 -0.78 -41.54
C LEU A 83 -25.48 -0.90 -40.04
N TYR A 84 -26.71 -0.58 -39.63
CA TYR A 84 -27.20 -0.81 -38.26
C TYR A 84 -27.14 -2.29 -37.87
N ALA A 85 -27.54 -3.21 -38.76
CA ALA A 85 -27.46 -4.65 -38.51
C ALA A 85 -26.00 -5.12 -38.34
N THR A 86 -25.06 -4.54 -39.08
CA THR A 86 -23.63 -4.88 -39.01
C THR A 86 -23.02 -4.45 -37.67
N ALA A 87 -23.24 -3.21 -37.22
CA ALA A 87 -22.72 -2.74 -35.93
C ALA A 87 -23.27 -3.55 -34.75
N ILE A 88 -24.59 -3.83 -34.75
CA ILE A 88 -25.25 -4.68 -33.75
C ILE A 88 -24.67 -6.10 -33.74
N SER A 89 -24.55 -6.73 -34.91
CA SER A 89 -24.07 -8.11 -35.00
C SER A 89 -22.59 -8.24 -34.61
N ARG A 90 -21.74 -7.27 -35.00
CA ARG A 90 -20.33 -7.17 -34.60
C ARG A 90 -20.18 -7.07 -33.09
N PHE A 91 -20.89 -6.12 -32.47
CA PHE A 91 -20.89 -5.93 -31.01
C PHE A 91 -21.28 -7.21 -30.26
N ILE A 92 -22.47 -7.76 -30.54
CA ILE A 92 -23.02 -8.87 -29.75
C ILE A 92 -22.24 -10.16 -30.00
N THR A 93 -21.79 -10.41 -31.23
CA THR A 93 -20.94 -11.58 -31.55
C THR A 93 -19.62 -11.50 -30.80
N GLY A 94 -18.84 -10.43 -31.01
CA GLY A 94 -17.54 -10.27 -30.35
C GLY A 94 -17.67 -10.29 -28.81
N TYR A 95 -18.76 -9.75 -28.26
CA TYR A 95 -19.00 -9.78 -26.82
C TYR A 95 -19.24 -11.20 -26.30
N LEU A 96 -20.07 -11.99 -26.97
CA LEU A 96 -20.32 -13.39 -26.59
C LEU A 96 -19.04 -14.23 -26.70
N ASP A 97 -18.29 -14.06 -27.79
CA ASP A 97 -17.05 -14.79 -28.04
C ASP A 97 -15.96 -14.45 -27.01
N THR A 98 -15.94 -13.22 -26.48
CA THR A 98 -14.98 -12.76 -25.45
C THR A 98 -15.54 -12.73 -24.02
N GLN A 99 -16.77 -13.22 -23.79
CA GLN A 99 -17.46 -13.10 -22.50
C GLN A 99 -16.67 -13.75 -21.34
N ILE A 100 -15.95 -14.84 -21.61
CA ILE A 100 -15.13 -15.54 -20.62
C ILE A 100 -13.92 -14.69 -20.21
N ASP A 101 -13.18 -14.14 -21.17
CA ASP A 101 -12.04 -13.25 -20.92
C ASP A 101 -12.48 -11.97 -20.20
N LEU A 102 -13.55 -11.32 -20.68
CA LEU A 102 -14.14 -10.13 -20.05
C LEU A 102 -14.69 -10.39 -18.63
N THR A 103 -15.02 -11.64 -18.30
CA THR A 103 -15.41 -12.06 -16.94
C THR A 103 -14.20 -12.34 -16.05
N ARG A 104 -13.16 -12.98 -16.59
CA ARG A 104 -11.90 -13.29 -15.88
C ARG A 104 -11.12 -12.03 -15.55
N ASP A 105 -10.95 -11.17 -16.55
CA ASP A 105 -10.13 -9.95 -16.47
C ASP A 105 -10.96 -8.74 -15.98
N ARG A 106 -12.12 -9.00 -15.36
CA ARG A 106 -13.00 -8.00 -14.77
C ARG A 106 -12.25 -7.22 -13.67
N PRO A 107 -12.14 -5.88 -13.75
CA PRO A 107 -11.47 -5.09 -12.73
C PRO A 107 -12.08 -5.22 -11.33
N SER A 108 -11.26 -5.11 -10.29
CA SER A 108 -11.67 -5.29 -8.88
C SER A 108 -12.58 -4.19 -8.33
N TRP A 109 -12.67 -3.03 -9.01
CA TRP A 109 -13.63 -1.96 -8.71
C TRP A 109 -15.04 -2.24 -9.26
N PHE A 110 -15.20 -3.27 -10.08
CA PHE A 110 -16.45 -3.55 -10.77
C PHE A 110 -17.47 -4.21 -9.83
N PRO A 111 -18.73 -3.74 -9.74
CA PRO A 111 -19.71 -4.25 -8.80
C PRO A 111 -19.88 -5.79 -8.83
N PRO A 112 -19.83 -6.47 -7.66
CA PRO A 112 -20.15 -7.89 -7.56
C PRO A 112 -21.65 -8.13 -7.78
N GLY A 113 -22.01 -9.35 -8.20
CA GLY A 113 -23.41 -9.78 -8.31
C GLY A 113 -24.16 -9.38 -9.59
N LYS A 114 -23.78 -8.31 -10.31
CA LYS A 114 -24.34 -8.04 -11.65
C LYS A 114 -23.91 -9.13 -12.64
N SER A 115 -24.87 -9.61 -13.44
CA SER A 115 -24.68 -10.62 -14.49
C SER A 115 -24.10 -10.01 -15.78
N LEU A 116 -23.14 -10.70 -16.41
CA LEU A 116 -22.53 -10.30 -17.70
C LEU A 116 -23.41 -10.61 -18.92
N GLN A 117 -24.72 -10.79 -18.78
CA GLN A 117 -25.56 -11.15 -19.91
C GLN A 117 -26.17 -9.90 -20.56
N PRO A 118 -26.11 -9.77 -21.90
CA PRO A 118 -26.82 -8.72 -22.61
C PRO A 118 -28.33 -9.01 -22.58
N PRO A 119 -29.20 -8.00 -22.79
CA PRO A 119 -30.64 -8.20 -22.91
C PRO A 119 -31.01 -9.27 -23.95
N VAL A 120 -31.98 -10.12 -23.63
CA VAL A 120 -32.43 -11.24 -24.50
C VAL A 120 -32.98 -10.72 -25.83
N SER A 121 -33.57 -9.52 -25.82
CA SER A 121 -33.91 -8.69 -26.99
C SER A 121 -32.75 -8.55 -27.97
N LEU A 122 -31.55 -8.19 -27.51
CA LEU A 122 -30.36 -8.06 -28.35
C LEU A 122 -29.93 -9.43 -28.91
N LEU A 123 -30.00 -10.49 -28.10
CA LEU A 123 -29.67 -11.85 -28.55
C LEU A 123 -30.60 -12.34 -29.68
N GLU A 124 -31.91 -12.10 -29.57
CA GLU A 124 -32.87 -12.45 -30.63
C GLU A 124 -32.71 -11.55 -31.85
N VAL A 125 -32.36 -10.27 -31.68
CA VAL A 125 -32.02 -9.37 -32.81
C VAL A 125 -30.79 -9.91 -33.56
N ARG A 126 -29.72 -10.33 -32.87
CA ARG A 126 -28.56 -11.00 -33.50
C ARG A 126 -28.98 -12.26 -34.25
N HIS A 127 -29.78 -13.13 -33.61
CA HIS A 127 -30.25 -14.36 -34.22
C HIS A 127 -31.09 -14.09 -35.49
N CYS A 128 -31.94 -13.06 -35.49
CA CYS A 128 -32.70 -12.65 -36.66
C CYS A 128 -31.84 -12.04 -37.78
N ILE A 129 -30.80 -11.27 -37.45
CA ILE A 129 -29.85 -10.71 -38.43
C ILE A 129 -29.07 -11.82 -39.16
N VAL A 130 -28.67 -12.88 -38.45
CA VAL A 130 -27.77 -13.93 -38.98
C VAL A 130 -28.53 -15.13 -39.56
N HIS A 131 -29.67 -15.53 -38.99
CA HIS A 131 -30.34 -16.79 -39.30
C HIS A 131 -31.81 -16.68 -39.75
N ARG A 132 -32.42 -15.49 -39.72
CA ARG A 132 -33.83 -15.29 -40.13
C ARG A 132 -33.97 -14.07 -41.05
N HIS A 133 -35.16 -13.45 -41.08
CA HIS A 133 -35.34 -12.18 -41.76
C HIS A 133 -34.68 -11.05 -40.95
N MET A 134 -33.84 -10.25 -41.62
CA MET A 134 -33.21 -9.09 -41.02
C MET A 134 -34.26 -8.12 -40.45
N PRO A 135 -34.15 -7.63 -39.20
CA PRO A 135 -35.14 -6.72 -38.62
C PRO A 135 -35.34 -5.42 -39.41
N SER A 136 -36.44 -4.72 -39.13
CA SER A 136 -36.71 -3.39 -39.69
C SER A 136 -35.74 -2.33 -39.14
N LEU A 137 -35.57 -1.22 -39.86
CA LEU A 137 -34.73 -0.11 -39.39
C LEU A 137 -35.19 0.46 -38.03
N ALA A 138 -36.49 0.40 -37.73
CA ALA A 138 -37.06 0.84 -36.46
C ALA A 138 -36.79 -0.14 -35.30
N GLU A 139 -36.62 -1.44 -35.57
CA GLU A 139 -36.16 -2.42 -34.59
C GLU A 139 -34.65 -2.28 -34.35
N LEU A 140 -33.86 -2.17 -35.41
CA LEU A 140 -32.41 -2.00 -35.31
C LEU A 140 -32.02 -0.71 -34.58
N ARG A 141 -32.73 0.41 -34.83
CA ARG A 141 -32.53 1.68 -34.10
C ARG A 141 -32.83 1.55 -32.59
N ARG A 142 -33.86 0.79 -32.22
CA ARG A 142 -34.15 0.49 -30.80
C ARG A 142 -33.07 -0.40 -30.20
N ALA A 143 -32.63 -1.43 -30.92
CA ALA A 143 -31.54 -2.30 -30.51
C ALA A 143 -30.21 -1.54 -30.31
N THR A 144 -29.88 -0.54 -31.15
CA THR A 144 -28.68 0.29 -30.92
C THR A 144 -28.80 1.16 -29.68
N GLN A 145 -29.99 1.69 -29.38
CA GLN A 145 -30.19 2.47 -28.16
C GLN A 145 -30.11 1.58 -26.90
N GLU A 146 -30.70 0.40 -26.95
CA GLU A 146 -30.62 -0.62 -25.89
C GLU A 146 -29.18 -1.12 -25.68
N ALA A 147 -28.43 -1.36 -26.76
CA ALA A 147 -27.02 -1.69 -26.72
C ALA A 147 -26.16 -0.57 -26.10
N LEU A 148 -26.40 0.70 -26.44
CA LEU A 148 -25.70 1.83 -25.81
C LEU A 148 -26.02 1.98 -24.33
N THR A 149 -27.28 1.75 -23.91
CA THR A 149 -27.66 1.74 -22.49
C THR A 149 -26.96 0.62 -21.73
N TRP A 150 -26.92 -0.60 -22.28
CA TRP A 150 -26.20 -1.71 -21.66
C TRP A 150 -24.67 -1.47 -21.63
N LEU A 151 -24.08 -0.93 -22.71
CA LEU A 151 -22.67 -0.52 -22.74
C LEU A 151 -22.37 0.58 -21.73
N TRP A 152 -23.34 1.47 -21.44
CA TRP A 152 -23.21 2.46 -20.37
C TRP A 152 -23.20 1.81 -18.99
N GLU A 153 -24.22 0.99 -18.69
CA GLU A 153 -24.35 0.30 -17.41
C GLU A 153 -23.24 -0.71 -17.11
N TRP A 154 -22.63 -1.28 -18.14
CA TRP A 154 -21.53 -2.23 -17.99
C TRP A 154 -20.16 -1.54 -18.08
N TYR A 155 -19.83 -0.89 -19.20
CA TYR A 155 -18.48 -0.39 -19.45
C TYR A 155 -18.28 1.06 -18.97
N TRP A 156 -19.08 2.00 -19.46
CA TRP A 156 -18.73 3.43 -19.39
C TRP A 156 -19.02 4.13 -18.05
N SER A 157 -20.11 3.75 -17.37
CA SER A 157 -20.51 4.38 -16.09
C SER A 157 -19.46 4.18 -14.99
N HIS A 158 -18.77 3.04 -14.99
CA HIS A 158 -17.76 2.71 -13.99
C HIS A 158 -16.37 3.32 -14.25
N LEU A 159 -16.08 3.79 -15.47
CA LEU A 159 -14.74 4.33 -15.81
C LEU A 159 -14.34 5.52 -14.95
N GLU A 160 -15.30 6.37 -14.62
CA GLU A 160 -15.03 7.57 -13.82
C GLU A 160 -14.73 7.22 -12.36
N PRO A 161 -15.54 6.41 -11.64
CA PRO A 161 -15.10 5.78 -10.38
C PRO A 161 -13.74 5.06 -10.47
N ALA A 162 -13.42 4.40 -11.59
CA ALA A 162 -12.16 3.71 -11.79
C ALA A 162 -10.94 4.64 -11.99
N PHE A 163 -11.15 5.85 -12.51
CA PHE A 163 -10.11 6.88 -12.68
C PHE A 163 -10.10 7.92 -11.55
N SER A 164 -11.17 7.99 -10.75
CA SER A 164 -11.28 8.72 -9.48
C SER A 164 -10.71 7.93 -8.30
N LEU A 165 -10.36 6.64 -8.49
CA LEU A 165 -9.27 6.03 -7.72
C LEU A 165 -8.01 6.88 -7.98
N PRO A 166 -7.40 7.49 -6.94
CA PRO A 166 -6.70 8.76 -7.12
C PRO A 166 -5.39 8.66 -7.91
N SER A 167 -5.48 8.88 -9.23
CA SER A 167 -4.39 9.41 -10.03
C SER A 167 -4.30 10.92 -9.76
N SER A 168 -3.35 11.34 -8.93
CA SER A 168 -3.32 12.66 -8.31
C SER A 168 -3.01 13.81 -9.28
N THR A 169 -4.03 14.59 -9.70
CA THR A 169 -3.93 16.05 -9.93
C THR A 169 -5.30 16.74 -9.98
N LEU A 170 -5.57 17.60 -8.99
CA LEU A 170 -6.30 18.87 -9.06
C LEU A 170 -7.54 19.01 -9.97
N THR A 171 -8.72 19.11 -9.37
CA THR A 171 -9.54 20.36 -9.35
C THR A 171 -10.65 20.24 -8.29
N HIS A 172 -11.13 21.37 -7.76
CA HIS A 172 -11.95 21.41 -6.54
C HIS A 172 -13.36 20.81 -6.70
N GLY A 173 -13.78 20.00 -5.72
CA GLY A 173 -15.14 19.49 -5.58
C GLY A 173 -15.29 18.49 -4.42
N ASN A 174 -15.91 18.92 -3.32
CA ASN A 174 -16.24 18.13 -2.13
C ASN A 174 -15.08 17.36 -1.45
N ASP A 175 -14.01 18.07 -1.06
CA ASP A 175 -12.93 17.50 -0.23
C ASP A 175 -13.45 16.87 1.08
N THR A 176 -14.51 17.41 1.69
CA THR A 176 -15.12 16.92 2.94
C THR A 176 -15.63 15.48 2.86
N ASP A 177 -16.24 15.10 1.73
CA ASP A 177 -16.79 13.74 1.55
C ASP A 177 -15.67 12.73 1.27
N ALA A 178 -14.64 13.17 0.54
CA ALA A 178 -13.45 12.37 0.26
C ALA A 178 -12.63 12.09 1.54
N GLU A 179 -12.37 13.12 2.36
CA GLU A 179 -11.69 12.95 3.65
C GLU A 179 -12.52 12.12 4.63
N SER A 180 -13.84 12.31 4.67
CA SER A 180 -14.76 11.50 5.48
C SER A 180 -14.64 10.01 5.14
N HIS A 181 -14.71 9.65 3.86
CA HIS A 181 -14.58 8.26 3.42
C HIS A 181 -13.16 7.69 3.57
N VAL A 182 -12.10 8.51 3.56
CA VAL A 182 -10.75 8.05 3.92
C VAL A 182 -10.67 7.77 5.43
N ARG A 183 -11.17 8.70 6.26
CA ARG A 183 -11.21 8.58 7.73
C ARG A 183 -12.02 7.36 8.18
N GLU A 184 -13.19 7.12 7.60
CA GLU A 184 -14.04 5.96 7.87
C GLU A 184 -13.30 4.63 7.59
N LYS A 185 -12.65 4.53 6.43
CA LYS A 185 -11.86 3.34 6.03
C LYS A 185 -10.67 3.12 6.97
N LEU A 186 -9.98 4.19 7.38
CA LEU A 186 -8.90 4.12 8.38
C LEU A 186 -9.42 3.66 9.75
N GLN A 187 -10.48 4.28 10.27
CA GLN A 187 -11.12 3.86 11.54
C GLN A 187 -11.53 2.38 11.50
N ASN A 188 -12.02 1.87 10.36
CA ASN A 188 -12.40 0.46 10.23
C ASN A 188 -11.20 -0.51 10.20
N ILE A 189 -10.03 -0.06 9.71
CA ILE A 189 -8.76 -0.81 9.88
C ILE A 189 -8.33 -0.78 11.35
N LEU A 190 -8.34 0.38 12.02
CA LEU A 190 -7.92 0.54 13.41
C LEU A 190 -8.83 -0.26 14.38
N ARG A 191 -10.15 -0.26 14.17
CA ARG A 191 -11.13 -1.08 14.91
C ARG A 191 -10.87 -2.58 14.72
N THR A 192 -10.63 -3.01 13.48
CA THR A 192 -10.31 -4.42 13.17
C THR A 192 -9.00 -4.84 13.82
N TYR A 193 -7.96 -4.01 13.71
CA TYR A 193 -6.68 -4.22 14.38
C TYR A 193 -6.85 -4.37 15.89
N LEU A 194 -7.52 -3.41 16.54
CA LEU A 194 -7.73 -3.42 17.99
C LEU A 194 -8.48 -4.67 18.48
N LYS A 195 -9.45 -5.17 17.68
CA LYS A 195 -10.18 -6.42 17.96
C LYS A 195 -9.26 -7.64 17.85
N THR A 196 -8.57 -7.80 16.73
CA THR A 196 -7.67 -8.95 16.48
C THR A 196 -6.50 -8.94 17.46
N ARG A 197 -5.88 -7.78 17.73
CA ARG A 197 -4.79 -7.61 18.69
C ARG A 197 -5.19 -7.98 20.13
N LYS A 198 -6.41 -7.61 20.55
CA LYS A 198 -6.96 -8.02 21.85
C LYS A 198 -7.26 -9.53 21.94
N GLN A 199 -7.47 -10.22 20.82
CA GLN A 199 -7.60 -11.69 20.77
C GLN A 199 -6.22 -12.37 20.75
N GLU A 200 -5.28 -11.86 19.96
CA GLU A 200 -3.87 -12.29 19.86
C GLU A 200 -3.20 -12.29 21.25
N ILE A 201 -3.28 -11.17 21.98
CA ILE A 201 -2.75 -11.05 23.36
C ILE A 201 -3.40 -12.08 24.31
N LYS A 202 -4.73 -12.28 24.22
CA LYS A 202 -5.44 -13.27 25.04
C LYS A 202 -5.05 -14.72 24.72
N SER A 203 -4.61 -15.01 23.50
CA SER A 203 -4.18 -16.35 23.07
C SER A 203 -2.80 -16.78 23.62
N LYS A 204 -2.03 -15.85 24.21
CA LYS A 204 -0.72 -16.06 24.85
C LYS A 204 0.40 -16.65 23.96
N ARG A 205 0.21 -16.76 22.64
CA ARG A 205 1.24 -17.29 21.73
C ARG A 205 2.32 -16.26 21.43
N LYS A 206 3.49 -16.40 22.07
CA LYS A 206 4.68 -15.56 21.83
C LYS A 206 5.13 -15.42 20.36
N PRO A 207 5.15 -16.46 19.49
CA PRO A 207 5.69 -16.30 18.14
C PRO A 207 4.79 -15.49 17.19
N ASP A 208 3.49 -15.39 17.48
CA ASP A 208 2.52 -14.78 16.56
C ASP A 208 2.45 -13.24 16.66
N LEU A 209 3.05 -12.67 17.72
CA LEU A 209 2.85 -11.33 18.34
C LEU A 209 2.95 -10.05 17.46
N CYS A 210 3.12 -10.15 16.14
CA CYS A 210 3.07 -9.02 15.21
C CYS A 210 2.09 -9.25 14.05
N THR A 211 1.27 -10.31 14.07
CA THR A 211 0.50 -10.73 12.90
C THR A 211 -0.69 -9.80 12.65
N ALA A 212 -1.42 -9.42 13.71
CA ALA A 212 -2.46 -8.40 13.58
C ALA A 212 -1.91 -7.07 13.01
N ALA A 213 -0.68 -6.68 13.37
CA ALA A 213 -0.05 -5.45 12.91
C ALA A 213 0.38 -5.53 11.44
N ARG A 214 0.91 -6.69 11.01
CA ARG A 214 1.24 -6.99 9.61
C ARG A 214 0.00 -7.00 8.72
N ASP A 215 -1.11 -7.55 9.23
CA ASP A 215 -2.39 -7.64 8.50
C ASP A 215 -3.06 -6.26 8.40
N ALA A 216 -2.95 -5.42 9.43
CA ALA A 216 -3.38 -4.03 9.39
C ALA A 216 -2.52 -3.19 8.42
N LEU A 217 -1.19 -3.33 8.43
CA LEU A 217 -0.28 -2.64 7.51
C LEU A 217 -0.49 -3.08 6.05
N SER A 218 -0.74 -4.37 5.80
CA SER A 218 -1.00 -4.88 4.45
C SER A 218 -2.37 -4.41 3.95
N THR A 219 -3.41 -4.44 4.78
CA THR A 219 -4.73 -3.86 4.47
C THR A 219 -4.63 -2.37 4.18
N TYR A 220 -3.90 -1.61 5.00
CA TYR A 220 -3.65 -0.18 4.78
C TYR A 220 -2.88 0.07 3.47
N THR A 221 -1.80 -0.68 3.22
CA THR A 221 -1.04 -0.59 1.97
C THR A 221 -1.93 -0.83 0.76
N LEU A 222 -2.73 -1.91 0.77
CA LEU A 222 -3.60 -2.31 -0.33
C LEU A 222 -4.79 -1.35 -0.56
N ARG A 223 -5.16 -0.56 0.47
CA ARG A 223 -6.25 0.43 0.38
C ARG A 223 -5.79 1.85 0.05
N PHE A 224 -4.54 2.20 0.36
CA PHE A 224 -4.08 3.61 0.37
C PHE A 224 -2.73 3.87 -0.30
N SER A 225 -2.04 2.84 -0.81
CA SER A 225 -0.88 3.03 -1.70
C SER A 225 -1.18 2.47 -3.09
N PRO A 226 -0.87 3.20 -4.18
CA PRO A 226 -1.12 2.74 -5.55
C PRO A 226 -0.21 1.57 -6.00
N SER A 227 0.84 1.25 -5.23
CA SER A 227 1.75 0.14 -5.46
C SER A 227 2.37 -0.35 -4.13
N ALA A 228 2.91 -1.57 -4.12
CA ALA A 228 3.62 -2.10 -2.95
C ALA A 228 4.84 -1.25 -2.54
N THR A 229 5.51 -0.63 -3.53
CA THR A 229 6.73 0.19 -3.40
C THR A 229 6.48 1.68 -3.24
N THR A 230 5.29 2.19 -3.56
CA THR A 230 4.94 3.59 -3.28
C THR A 230 4.58 3.78 -1.81
N LEU A 231 4.81 4.98 -1.31
CA LEU A 231 4.26 5.42 -0.02
C LEU A 231 2.77 5.83 -0.19
N PRO A 232 1.98 5.82 0.89
CA PRO A 232 0.63 6.39 0.89
C PRO A 232 0.66 7.88 0.58
N SER A 233 -0.49 8.45 0.18
CA SER A 233 -0.64 9.91 0.09
C SER A 233 -0.30 10.57 1.43
N PRO A 234 0.41 11.72 1.45
CA PRO A 234 0.66 12.47 2.68
C PRO A 234 -0.66 12.86 3.37
N THR A 235 -1.74 13.14 2.63
CA THR A 235 -3.06 13.41 3.21
C THR A 235 -3.60 12.20 4.00
N THR A 236 -3.40 10.97 3.51
CA THR A 236 -3.78 9.75 4.22
C THR A 236 -2.88 9.46 5.42
N GLN A 237 -1.59 9.81 5.34
CA GLN A 237 -0.67 9.70 6.49
C GLN A 237 -1.07 10.70 7.60
N THR A 238 -1.37 11.95 7.25
CA THR A 238 -1.88 12.96 8.19
C THR A 238 -3.23 12.54 8.78
N ALA A 239 -4.15 12.02 7.98
CA ALA A 239 -5.45 11.51 8.46
C ALA A 239 -5.31 10.28 9.39
N LEU A 240 -4.29 9.44 9.19
CA LEU A 240 -3.98 8.35 10.12
C LEU A 240 -3.40 8.90 11.44
N LEU A 241 -2.52 9.89 11.38
CA LEU A 241 -1.92 10.51 12.58
C LEU A 241 -2.95 11.31 13.39
N SER A 242 -3.90 12.01 12.77
CA SER A 242 -5.00 12.66 13.49
C SER A 242 -5.95 11.66 14.15
N LEU A 243 -6.26 10.53 13.48
CA LEU A 243 -7.02 9.43 14.11
C LEU A 243 -6.32 8.81 15.33
N LEU A 244 -4.99 8.71 15.29
CA LEU A 244 -4.20 8.10 16.37
C LEU A 244 -4.00 9.08 17.54
N VAL A 245 -3.64 10.33 17.27
CA VAL A 245 -3.25 11.33 18.27
C VAL A 245 -4.41 12.27 18.63
N GLN A 246 -5.02 12.96 17.66
CA GLN A 246 -6.07 13.96 17.92
C GLN A 246 -7.40 13.32 18.37
N GLU A 247 -7.81 12.20 17.77
CA GLU A 247 -8.91 11.35 18.28
C GLU A 247 -8.46 10.41 19.43
N GLN A 248 -7.24 10.61 19.96
CA GLN A 248 -6.69 9.97 21.17
C GLN A 248 -6.70 8.43 21.20
N GLN A 249 -6.84 7.75 20.06
CA GLN A 249 -7.00 6.29 20.01
C GLN A 249 -5.79 5.51 20.57
N ILE A 250 -4.60 6.11 20.60
CA ILE A 250 -3.39 5.55 21.24
C ILE A 250 -3.37 5.66 22.77
N LEU A 251 -4.34 6.36 23.38
CA LEU A 251 -4.48 6.52 24.83
C LEU A 251 -5.55 5.58 25.41
N PRO A 252 -5.42 5.11 26.66
CA PRO A 252 -6.50 4.40 27.34
C PRO A 252 -7.68 5.33 27.61
N GLN A 253 -8.91 4.91 27.29
CA GLN A 253 -10.12 5.73 27.52
C GLN A 253 -10.37 6.01 29.01
N ASP A 254 -10.04 5.06 29.89
CA ASP A 254 -10.15 5.19 31.35
C ASP A 254 -8.86 5.68 32.03
N LYS A 255 -7.94 6.35 31.29
CA LYS A 255 -6.65 6.76 31.85
C LYS A 255 -6.85 7.73 33.02
N LYS A 256 -6.06 7.53 34.09
CA LYS A 256 -5.87 8.47 35.21
C LYS A 256 -4.45 9.02 35.19
N LEU A 257 -4.25 10.19 35.78
CA LEU A 257 -2.91 10.77 35.93
C LEU A 257 -1.99 9.78 36.69
N GLY A 258 -0.77 9.58 36.21
CA GLY A 258 0.19 8.62 36.74
C GLY A 258 -0.11 7.14 36.46
N SER A 259 -1.16 6.79 35.71
CA SER A 259 -1.46 5.38 35.38
C SER A 259 -0.60 4.85 34.23
N PRO A 260 -0.14 3.57 34.30
CA PRO A 260 0.90 3.07 33.41
C PRO A 260 0.40 2.80 31.98
N MET A 261 1.12 3.36 31.00
CA MET A 261 0.81 3.26 29.56
C MET A 261 1.20 1.91 28.92
N SER A 262 1.74 0.95 29.67
CA SER A 262 2.24 -0.34 29.16
C SER A 262 1.21 -1.15 28.37
N GLY A 263 -0.07 -1.08 28.74
CA GLY A 263 -1.16 -1.71 27.98
C GLY A 263 -1.40 -1.06 26.61
N ALA A 264 -1.21 0.26 26.50
CA ALA A 264 -1.29 0.99 25.24
C ALA A 264 -0.08 0.69 24.34
N PHE A 265 1.13 0.66 24.92
CA PHE A 265 2.35 0.28 24.20
C PHE A 265 2.25 -1.15 23.62
N LEU A 266 1.82 -2.13 24.41
CA LEU A 266 1.64 -3.52 23.97
C LEU A 266 0.58 -3.69 22.86
N ILE A 267 -0.44 -2.83 22.85
CA ILE A 267 -1.51 -2.83 21.83
C ILE A 267 -1.05 -2.11 20.56
N TRP A 268 -0.53 -0.90 20.65
CA TRP A 268 -0.30 -0.03 19.48
C TRP A 268 1.14 -0.03 18.96
N GLY A 269 2.13 -0.25 19.81
CA GLY A 269 3.56 -0.21 19.46
C GLY A 269 3.91 -1.01 18.20
N PRO A 270 3.54 -2.29 18.08
CA PRO A 270 3.82 -3.10 16.87
C PRO A 270 3.20 -2.55 15.58
N LEU A 271 2.05 -1.86 15.65
CA LEU A 271 1.45 -1.22 14.48
C LEU A 271 2.22 0.04 14.08
N LEU A 272 2.56 0.88 15.05
CA LEU A 272 3.30 2.13 14.82
C LEU A 272 4.72 1.85 14.30
N LEU A 273 5.40 0.85 14.88
CA LEU A 273 6.68 0.33 14.39
C LEU A 273 6.58 -0.21 12.95
N ALA A 274 5.51 -0.94 12.63
CA ALA A 274 5.28 -1.44 11.27
C ALA A 274 5.06 -0.30 10.25
N PHE A 275 4.39 0.79 10.64
CA PHE A 275 4.29 2.00 9.80
C PHE A 275 5.63 2.73 9.65
N CYS A 276 6.37 2.93 10.75
CA CYS A 276 7.68 3.61 10.72
C CYS A 276 8.74 2.84 9.93
N ALA A 277 8.73 1.50 10.00
CA ALA A 277 9.60 0.65 9.20
C ALA A 277 9.32 0.75 7.69
N LYS A 278 8.08 1.05 7.29
CA LYS A 278 7.70 1.24 5.88
C LYS A 278 7.88 2.70 5.40
N SER A 279 7.67 3.69 6.27
CA SER A 279 7.75 5.11 5.93
C SER A 279 8.73 5.83 6.88
N PRO A 280 9.96 6.16 6.44
CA PRO A 280 10.97 6.79 7.31
C PRO A 280 10.54 8.14 7.90
N SER A 281 9.67 8.90 7.21
CA SER A 281 9.11 10.15 7.72
C SER A 281 8.03 9.94 8.78
N CYS A 282 7.44 8.74 8.89
CA CYS A 282 6.36 8.45 9.83
C CYS A 282 6.83 8.43 11.30
N PHE A 283 8.11 8.16 11.57
CA PHE A 283 8.63 8.29 12.94
C PHE A 283 8.62 9.76 13.39
N GLN A 284 9.19 10.67 12.59
CA GLN A 284 9.24 12.09 12.92
C GLN A 284 7.84 12.70 12.93
N ALA A 285 7.03 12.49 11.88
CA ALA A 285 5.67 13.03 11.82
C ALA A 285 4.74 12.53 12.95
N LEU A 286 5.01 11.36 13.54
CA LEU A 286 4.33 10.89 14.75
C LEU A 286 4.87 11.58 16.01
N LEU A 287 6.19 11.71 16.14
CA LEU A 287 6.84 12.40 17.26
C LEU A 287 6.44 13.88 17.31
N ASP A 288 6.53 14.59 16.18
CA ASP A 288 6.11 15.99 16.03
C ASP A 288 4.65 16.18 16.46
N LYS A 289 3.74 15.27 16.06
CA LYS A 289 2.33 15.32 16.48
C LYS A 289 2.08 14.95 17.94
N LEU A 290 2.93 14.14 18.57
CA LEU A 290 2.88 13.88 20.01
C LEU A 290 3.35 15.10 20.81
N LEU A 291 4.37 15.81 20.33
CA LEU A 291 4.84 17.07 20.93
C LEU A 291 3.79 18.17 20.76
N GLU A 292 3.28 18.41 19.55
CA GLU A 292 2.17 19.34 19.29
C GLU A 292 0.92 19.05 20.16
N GLY A 293 0.64 17.78 20.47
CA GLY A 293 -0.43 17.38 21.39
C GLY A 293 -0.12 17.58 22.88
N MET A 294 1.16 17.68 23.24
CA MET A 294 1.67 17.95 24.60
C MET A 294 1.75 19.46 24.88
N HIS A 295 2.16 20.24 23.88
CA HIS A 295 2.19 21.71 23.86
C HIS A 295 0.82 22.36 23.58
N GLY A 296 -0.19 21.56 23.26
CA GLY A 296 -1.55 22.02 22.98
C GLY A 296 -2.18 22.81 24.13
N ALA A 297 -2.99 23.81 23.78
CA ALA A 297 -3.59 24.78 24.70
C ALA A 297 -4.41 24.14 25.85
N ASP A 298 -4.65 24.93 26.90
CA ASP A 298 -5.13 24.51 28.24
C ASP A 298 -6.45 23.74 28.31
N GLU A 299 -7.25 23.68 27.25
CA GLU A 299 -8.42 22.79 27.19
C GLU A 299 -8.02 21.30 27.09
N SER A 300 -6.77 21.01 26.72
CA SER A 300 -6.23 19.64 26.71
C SER A 300 -5.95 19.15 28.13
N SER A 301 -6.69 18.12 28.57
CA SER A 301 -6.54 17.54 29.91
C SER A 301 -5.09 17.10 30.19
N GLU A 302 -4.58 17.41 31.38
CA GLU A 302 -3.25 16.98 31.86
C GLU A 302 -3.02 15.45 31.74
N VAL A 303 -4.08 14.65 31.81
CA VAL A 303 -4.03 13.19 31.59
C VAL A 303 -3.64 12.82 30.16
N VAL A 304 -4.03 13.65 29.18
CA VAL A 304 -3.73 13.55 27.74
C VAL A 304 -2.32 14.05 27.45
N LYS A 305 -1.93 15.22 27.99
CA LYS A 305 -0.54 15.74 27.90
C LYS A 305 0.46 14.73 28.46
N GLU A 306 0.17 14.15 29.64
CA GLU A 306 0.95 13.03 30.19
C GLU A 306 0.95 11.82 29.25
N GLY A 307 -0.18 11.49 28.63
CA GLY A 307 -0.30 10.38 27.68
C GLY A 307 0.64 10.50 26.50
N PHE A 308 0.80 11.71 25.96
CA PHE A 308 1.73 11.98 24.86
C PHE A 308 3.19 12.08 25.34
N CYS A 309 3.47 12.68 26.50
CA CYS A 309 4.79 12.66 27.16
C CYS A 309 5.30 11.23 27.38
N GLU A 310 4.46 10.31 27.89
CA GLU A 310 4.83 8.89 28.05
C GLU A 310 5.06 8.18 26.70
N TRP A 311 4.29 8.50 25.65
CA TRP A 311 4.49 7.95 24.30
C TRP A 311 5.78 8.47 23.65
N ALA A 312 6.06 9.77 23.72
CA ALA A 312 7.29 10.38 23.19
C ALA A 312 8.53 9.82 23.90
N ALA A 313 8.50 9.72 25.24
CA ALA A 313 9.56 9.08 26.01
C ALA A 313 9.76 7.60 25.59
N HIS A 314 8.68 6.83 25.41
CA HIS A 314 8.79 5.45 24.92
C HIS A 314 9.43 5.37 23.53
N MET A 315 9.02 6.22 22.59
CA MET A 315 9.60 6.28 21.25
C MET A 315 11.09 6.65 21.25
N LEU A 316 11.50 7.58 22.12
CA LEU A 316 12.88 8.07 22.20
C LEU A 316 13.83 7.17 23.00
N ILE A 317 13.33 6.37 23.94
CA ILE A 317 14.15 5.61 24.90
C ILE A 317 14.03 4.09 24.69
N SER A 318 12.84 3.54 24.44
CA SER A 318 12.62 2.08 24.47
C SER A 318 13.42 1.34 23.39
N ASN A 319 14.01 0.19 23.74
CA ASN A 319 14.76 -0.66 22.80
C ASN A 319 13.90 -1.17 21.64
N GLU A 320 12.57 -1.29 21.82
CA GLU A 320 11.64 -1.68 20.75
C GLU A 320 11.66 -0.70 19.57
N TRP A 321 12.01 0.57 19.82
CA TRP A 321 11.99 1.65 18.84
C TRP A 321 13.38 1.97 18.25
N ALA A 322 14.45 1.30 18.69
CA ALA A 322 15.81 1.54 18.21
C ALA A 322 15.93 1.41 16.68
N GLY A 323 15.27 0.42 16.07
CA GLY A 323 15.24 0.25 14.61
C GLY A 323 14.49 1.34 13.83
N GLY A 324 13.69 2.17 14.50
CA GLY A 324 13.02 3.34 13.92
C GLY A 324 13.82 4.65 14.10
N ARG A 325 14.64 4.75 15.15
CA ARG A 325 15.41 5.95 15.52
C ARG A 325 16.66 6.13 14.64
N ARG A 326 16.45 6.53 13.38
CA ARG A 326 17.54 7.04 12.53
C ARG A 326 18.16 8.28 13.20
N ASN A 327 19.48 8.29 13.35
CA ASN A 327 20.26 9.33 14.05
C ASN A 327 19.79 9.58 15.49
N GLU A 328 19.61 8.50 16.27
CA GLU A 328 19.11 8.48 17.65
C GLU A 328 19.60 9.62 18.56
N ARG A 329 20.91 9.92 18.58
CA ARG A 329 21.46 11.01 19.39
C ARG A 329 20.94 12.38 18.95
N ALA A 330 21.07 12.72 17.66
CA ALA A 330 20.62 14.01 17.12
C ALA A 330 19.10 14.24 17.28
N VAL A 331 18.30 13.18 17.24
CA VAL A 331 16.84 13.28 17.51
C VAL A 331 16.57 13.57 18.99
N ARG A 332 17.29 12.92 19.92
CA ARG A 332 17.19 13.23 21.36
C ARG A 332 17.67 14.66 21.66
N GLU A 333 18.81 15.07 21.09
CA GLU A 333 19.37 16.41 21.28
C GLU A 333 18.46 17.51 20.74
N LYS A 334 17.78 17.29 19.59
CA LYS A 334 16.74 18.21 19.10
C LYS A 334 15.61 18.34 20.11
N VAL A 335 14.98 17.22 20.52
CA VAL A 335 13.83 17.25 21.44
C VAL A 335 14.22 17.84 22.80
N LEU A 336 15.44 17.58 23.29
CA LEU A 336 15.96 18.23 24.49
C LEU A 336 16.09 19.74 24.31
N GLY A 337 16.62 20.21 23.18
CA GLY A 337 16.65 21.63 22.83
C GLY A 337 15.27 22.27 22.80
N ASP A 338 14.33 21.67 22.06
CA ASP A 338 12.94 22.13 21.96
C ASP A 338 12.30 22.25 23.36
N CYS A 339 12.39 21.19 24.18
CA CYS A 339 11.88 21.16 25.55
C CYS A 339 12.53 22.21 26.49
N MET A 340 13.81 22.55 26.30
CA MET A 340 14.47 23.62 27.06
C MET A 340 14.09 25.03 26.58
N THR A 341 13.47 25.18 25.40
CA THR A 341 12.97 26.48 24.92
C THR A 341 11.53 26.77 25.32
N GLU A 342 10.67 25.76 25.47
CA GLU A 342 9.25 25.96 25.81
C GLU A 342 8.94 25.75 27.31
N LEU A 343 9.85 25.11 28.06
CA LEU A 343 9.87 25.01 29.55
C LEU A 343 8.56 24.55 30.23
N GLY A 344 7.69 23.83 29.52
CA GLY A 344 6.47 23.26 30.10
C GLY A 344 6.74 22.18 31.15
N THR A 345 5.79 21.98 32.07
CA THR A 345 5.82 20.89 33.07
C THR A 345 6.03 19.51 32.44
N TRP A 346 5.50 19.31 31.23
CA TRP A 346 5.60 18.07 30.47
C TRP A 346 6.91 17.95 29.68
N ASP A 347 7.48 19.08 29.26
CA ASP A 347 8.81 19.19 28.64
C ASP A 347 9.92 18.86 29.62
N LEU A 348 9.89 19.44 30.82
CA LEU A 348 10.84 19.13 31.89
C LEU A 348 10.79 17.64 32.28
N ARG A 349 9.58 17.05 32.34
CA ARG A 349 9.37 15.61 32.61
C ARG A 349 9.71 14.71 31.42
N LEU A 350 9.68 15.20 30.18
CA LEU A 350 10.15 14.47 29.00
C LEU A 350 11.69 14.50 28.92
N ALA A 351 12.29 15.68 29.09
CA ALA A 351 13.72 15.89 29.11
C ALA A 351 14.42 15.05 30.19
N GLU A 352 13.88 15.03 31.42
CA GLU A 352 14.37 14.21 32.54
C GLU A 352 14.47 12.72 32.17
N LYS A 353 13.45 12.18 31.48
CA LYS A 353 13.46 10.78 31.01
C LYS A 353 14.48 10.56 29.89
N ILE A 354 14.59 11.48 28.93
CA ILE A 354 15.56 11.35 27.83
C ILE A 354 16.99 11.38 28.40
N VAL A 355 17.29 12.31 29.30
CA VAL A 355 18.58 12.41 30.01
C VAL A 355 18.87 11.19 30.89
N GLY A 356 17.85 10.60 31.54
CA GLY A 356 17.97 9.32 32.23
C GLY A 356 18.27 8.16 31.26
N GLY A 357 17.60 8.11 30.12
CA GLY A 357 17.78 7.11 29.07
C GLY A 357 19.09 7.23 28.28
N MET A 358 19.77 8.38 28.33
CA MET A 358 21.09 8.60 27.71
C MET A 358 22.27 8.21 28.63
N GLY A 359 22.03 7.87 29.90
CA GLY A 359 23.09 7.45 30.82
C GLY A 359 24.20 8.50 30.98
N GLU A 360 25.44 8.11 30.69
CA GLU A 360 26.62 8.98 30.76
C GLU A 360 26.64 10.03 29.64
N GLU A 361 26.18 9.71 28.42
CA GLU A 361 26.12 10.67 27.30
C GLU A 361 25.20 11.87 27.59
N GLY A 362 24.23 11.70 28.50
CA GLY A 362 23.33 12.75 28.95
C GLY A 362 23.95 13.76 29.93
N GLY A 363 25.23 13.65 30.30
CA GLY A 363 25.86 14.44 31.36
C GLY A 363 25.71 15.97 31.20
N LEU A 364 25.99 16.50 30.01
CA LEU A 364 25.84 17.94 29.71
C LEU A 364 24.37 18.39 29.81
N TRP A 365 23.46 17.63 29.22
CA TRP A 365 22.03 17.91 29.26
C TRP A 365 21.42 17.79 30.65
N ARG A 366 22.00 16.97 31.54
CA ARG A 366 21.63 16.90 32.95
C ARG A 366 21.96 18.21 33.67
N ALA A 367 23.18 18.72 33.50
CA ALA A 367 23.57 20.01 34.07
C ALA A 367 22.71 21.18 33.55
N ILE A 368 22.30 21.14 32.27
CA ILE A 368 21.37 22.14 31.68
C ILE A 368 19.97 22.03 32.31
N LEU A 369 19.45 20.80 32.48
CA LEU A 369 18.14 20.55 33.10
C LEU A 369 18.09 20.90 34.60
N ASP A 370 19.20 20.68 35.31
CA ASP A 370 19.35 21.07 36.72
C ASP A 370 19.44 22.60 36.85
N ALA A 371 20.10 23.28 35.90
CA ALA A 371 20.18 24.74 35.84
C ALA A 371 18.84 25.41 35.51
N SER A 372 18.07 24.92 34.53
CA SER A 372 16.77 25.52 34.17
C SER A 372 15.75 25.41 35.31
N ARG A 373 15.75 24.29 36.05
CA ARG A 373 14.98 24.14 37.29
C ARG A 373 15.45 25.06 38.42
N SER A 374 16.72 25.46 38.42
CA SER A 374 17.26 26.39 39.42
C SER A 374 16.82 27.84 39.18
N GLU A 375 16.47 28.24 37.96
CA GLU A 375 15.96 29.60 37.70
C GLU A 375 14.52 29.78 38.21
N GLU A 376 13.66 28.76 38.06
CA GLU A 376 12.33 28.74 38.72
C GLU A 376 12.43 28.74 40.25
N ALA A 377 13.48 28.15 40.81
CA ALA A 377 13.73 28.09 42.25
C ALA A 377 14.35 29.39 42.84
N GLY A 378 14.79 30.32 41.99
CA GLY A 378 15.11 31.70 42.34
C GLY A 378 16.54 32.01 42.82
N GLN A 379 16.88 33.30 42.71
CA GLN A 379 18.18 33.92 43.03
C GLN A 379 19.37 33.43 42.18
N GLY A 380 19.68 34.20 41.14
CA GLY A 380 20.81 33.93 40.25
C GLY A 380 22.17 33.93 40.96
N VAL A 381 22.91 32.83 40.77
CA VAL A 381 24.28 32.66 41.25
C VAL A 381 25.23 32.81 40.07
N MET A 382 26.11 33.82 40.10
CA MET A 382 27.22 33.92 39.14
C MET A 382 28.17 32.74 39.34
N VAL A 383 28.26 31.84 38.36
CA VAL A 383 29.33 30.84 38.29
C VAL A 383 30.63 31.57 37.99
N LEU A 384 31.42 31.80 39.04
CA LEU A 384 32.66 32.55 38.97
C LEU A 384 33.78 31.63 38.49
N ASP A 385 34.30 31.89 37.29
CA ASP A 385 35.30 31.05 36.63
C ASP A 385 36.56 30.87 37.49
N LYS A 386 37.04 29.62 37.55
CA LYS A 386 38.26 29.22 38.25
C LYS A 386 38.98 28.12 37.47
N VAL A 387 39.62 28.52 36.39
CA VAL A 387 40.70 27.79 35.74
C VAL A 387 41.78 27.43 36.78
N GLY A 388 41.84 26.16 37.18
CA GLY A 388 42.93 25.58 37.94
C GLY A 388 43.99 25.04 36.99
N GLY A 389 45.12 25.73 36.88
CA GLY A 389 46.21 25.35 35.98
C GLY A 389 46.90 24.03 36.37
N GLU A 390 47.33 23.28 35.36
CA GLU A 390 48.02 22.00 35.48
C GLU A 390 49.44 22.15 36.05
N LYS A 391 50.05 21.03 36.47
CA LYS A 391 51.49 20.92 36.61
C LYS A 391 52.05 19.56 36.17
N GLU A 392 52.90 19.67 35.17
CA GLU A 392 54.11 18.88 34.84
C GLU A 392 54.85 18.31 36.08
N THR A 393 55.62 17.21 36.02
CA THR A 393 56.00 16.23 34.96
C THR A 393 56.74 15.04 35.62
N ASP A 394 57.16 14.07 34.79
CA ASP A 394 58.49 13.41 34.81
C ASP A 394 58.54 11.93 35.28
N GLY A 395 59.44 11.15 34.66
CA GLY A 395 59.64 9.71 34.92
C GLY A 395 59.88 8.81 33.71
N ASP A 396 60.93 9.06 32.91
CA ASP A 396 61.42 8.10 31.90
C ASP A 396 62.00 6.81 32.52
N MET A 397 61.78 5.65 31.89
CA MET A 397 62.82 4.61 31.73
C MET A 397 62.42 3.47 30.76
N GLU A 398 63.34 3.14 29.84
CA GLU A 398 63.34 1.89 29.06
C GLU A 398 64.09 0.77 29.82
N VAL A 399 63.84 -0.51 29.48
CA VAL A 399 64.82 -1.64 29.40
C VAL A 399 64.12 -2.91 28.88
N GLU A 400 64.90 -3.89 28.42
CA GLU A 400 64.53 -4.95 27.46
C GLU A 400 64.60 -6.40 28.01
N VAL A 401 64.17 -7.39 27.19
CA VAL A 401 64.71 -8.78 27.07
C VAL A 401 64.27 -9.93 28.04
N GLU A 402 63.70 -11.01 27.44
CA GLU A 402 63.78 -12.49 27.74
C GLU A 402 63.25 -13.12 29.08
N LEU A 403 62.93 -14.43 29.22
CA LEU A 403 62.48 -15.55 28.34
C LEU A 403 62.06 -16.81 29.19
N GLU A 404 61.07 -17.62 28.75
CA GLU A 404 60.86 -19.09 29.05
C GLU A 404 60.53 -19.59 30.51
N LYS A 405 59.97 -20.78 30.84
CA LYS A 405 59.20 -21.90 30.16
C LYS A 405 58.48 -22.81 31.23
N VAL A 406 58.21 -24.10 30.91
CA VAL A 406 57.71 -25.26 31.75
C VAL A 406 56.16 -25.34 31.87
N THR A 407 55.37 -26.27 31.26
CA THR A 407 55.26 -27.77 31.17
C THR A 407 54.66 -28.46 32.41
N GLU A 408 53.93 -29.59 32.37
CA GLU A 408 53.62 -30.65 31.37
C GLU A 408 52.05 -30.94 31.41
N SER A 409 51.39 -32.06 31.05
CA SER A 409 51.80 -33.45 30.78
C SER A 409 51.00 -34.31 29.76
N SER A 410 51.63 -35.44 29.40
CA SER A 410 51.26 -36.67 28.65
C SER A 410 49.98 -37.45 29.11
N SER A 411 49.45 -38.53 28.48
CA SER A 411 50.11 -39.68 27.77
C SER A 411 49.20 -40.52 26.82
N VAL A 412 49.75 -41.63 26.27
CA VAL A 412 49.29 -42.43 25.10
C VAL A 412 49.37 -43.96 25.38
N VAL A 413 48.65 -44.83 24.65
CA VAL A 413 49.05 -46.23 24.26
C VAL A 413 48.07 -46.83 23.22
N VAL A 414 48.53 -47.63 22.23
CA VAL A 414 47.70 -48.18 21.10
C VAL A 414 48.17 -49.56 20.58
N PRO A 415 47.27 -50.54 20.34
CA PRO A 415 47.54 -51.81 19.62
C PRO A 415 46.56 -52.16 18.45
N GLY A 416 46.69 -53.35 17.86
CA GLY A 416 45.76 -53.99 16.86
C GLY A 416 45.79 -55.54 17.01
N PRO A 417 45.51 -56.40 15.99
CA PRO A 417 45.09 -56.15 14.59
C PRO A 417 43.99 -57.12 13.98
N VAL A 418 43.55 -56.86 12.73
CA VAL A 418 43.23 -57.73 11.53
C VAL A 418 43.01 -59.27 11.75
N PRO A 419 42.03 -60.01 11.13
CA PRO A 419 41.48 -59.93 9.74
C PRO A 419 39.93 -60.10 9.53
N VAL A 420 39.51 -60.23 8.24
CA VAL A 420 38.12 -60.49 7.73
C VAL A 420 37.92 -62.00 7.39
N PRO A 421 36.67 -62.54 7.37
CA PRO A 421 36.02 -62.85 6.07
C PRO A 421 34.46 -62.80 6.01
N GLU A 422 33.95 -62.71 4.77
CA GLU A 422 32.70 -63.23 4.16
C GLU A 422 31.44 -63.62 5.00
N SER A 423 30.24 -63.12 4.61
CA SER A 423 29.21 -63.88 3.82
C SER A 423 27.73 -63.40 3.93
N ASN A 424 27.01 -63.54 2.80
CA ASN A 424 25.58 -63.76 2.51
C ASN A 424 24.35 -63.02 3.14
N ASP A 425 23.45 -62.65 2.21
CA ASP A 425 21.98 -62.82 2.15
C ASP A 425 20.95 -61.99 2.96
N THR A 426 20.35 -61.04 2.24
CA THR A 426 18.88 -60.78 2.09
C THR A 426 17.98 -60.49 3.30
N ARG A 427 17.25 -59.36 3.24
CA ARG A 427 15.81 -59.32 2.87
C ARG A 427 15.27 -57.88 2.73
N GLU A 428 14.06 -57.76 2.15
CA GLU A 428 13.47 -56.49 1.66
C GLU A 428 12.61 -55.71 2.68
N LYS A 429 12.13 -54.54 2.22
CA LYS A 429 10.99 -53.69 2.69
C LYS A 429 11.39 -52.65 3.75
N ILE A 430 10.78 -51.44 3.77
CA ILE A 430 9.45 -51.03 3.26
C ILE A 430 9.56 -49.85 2.25
N ARG A 431 8.60 -49.74 1.31
CA ARG A 431 8.50 -48.61 0.34
C ARG A 431 7.96 -47.33 0.97
N GLY A 432 8.53 -46.18 0.62
CA GLY A 432 7.92 -44.86 0.81
C GLY A 432 6.86 -44.51 -0.26
N PRO A 433 6.01 -43.48 -0.04
CA PRO A 433 4.94 -43.11 -0.96
C PRO A 433 5.45 -42.53 -2.29
N GLN A 434 4.92 -43.04 -3.39
CA GLN A 434 5.35 -42.73 -4.76
C GLN A 434 4.36 -41.77 -5.45
N LYS A 435 4.86 -40.63 -5.96
CA LYS A 435 4.01 -39.60 -6.61
C LYS A 435 4.14 -39.68 -8.13
N VAL A 436 3.10 -40.17 -8.82
CA VAL A 436 3.12 -40.41 -10.27
C VAL A 436 2.30 -39.35 -11.02
N VAL A 437 3.04 -38.59 -11.85
CA VAL A 437 2.66 -37.90 -13.12
C VAL A 437 1.23 -37.37 -13.31
N GLY A 438 1.14 -36.06 -13.62
CA GLY A 438 0.14 -35.51 -14.53
C GLY A 438 0.82 -34.98 -15.80
N LEU A 439 0.28 -35.29 -16.99
CA LEU A 439 0.85 -34.87 -18.28
C LEU A 439 0.50 -33.40 -18.59
N TRP A 440 1.32 -32.43 -18.15
CA TRP A 440 1.42 -31.11 -18.79
C TRP A 440 2.78 -30.46 -18.49
N LYS A 441 3.70 -30.49 -19.46
CA LYS A 441 4.83 -29.56 -19.55
C LYS A 441 4.93 -29.08 -21.00
N ALA A 442 4.92 -27.75 -21.20
CA ALA A 442 5.18 -27.18 -22.51
C ALA A 442 6.62 -27.48 -22.95
N ARG A 443 6.80 -27.78 -24.24
CA ARG A 443 8.12 -27.76 -24.90
C ARG A 443 8.25 -26.44 -25.68
N PRO A 444 9.45 -25.86 -25.78
CA PRO A 444 9.65 -24.62 -26.53
C PRO A 444 9.47 -24.84 -28.04
N ILE A 445 9.15 -23.75 -28.75
CA ILE A 445 9.23 -23.68 -30.22
C ILE A 445 10.69 -23.91 -30.64
N GLY A 446 10.90 -24.70 -31.70
CA GLY A 446 12.24 -25.06 -32.21
C GLY A 446 12.80 -26.40 -31.73
N TRP A 447 12.02 -27.24 -31.04
CA TRP A 447 12.47 -28.59 -30.64
C TRP A 447 12.23 -29.62 -31.76
N LEU A 448 13.30 -30.18 -32.35
CA LEU A 448 13.23 -31.38 -33.19
C LEU A 448 13.49 -32.66 -32.36
N PRO A 449 12.98 -33.84 -32.79
CA PRO A 449 13.39 -35.13 -32.24
C PRO A 449 14.81 -35.52 -32.65
N GLU A 450 15.48 -36.31 -31.82
CA GLU A 450 16.79 -36.91 -32.14
C GLU A 450 16.68 -37.74 -33.45
N GLY A 451 17.61 -37.49 -34.39
CA GLY A 451 17.64 -38.18 -35.69
C GLY A 451 17.00 -37.42 -36.87
N TRP A 452 16.88 -36.09 -36.79
CA TRP A 452 16.40 -35.21 -37.87
C TRP A 452 17.43 -34.12 -38.26
N ASP A 453 18.71 -34.36 -37.99
CA ASP A 453 19.81 -33.38 -38.13
C ASP A 453 20.70 -33.59 -39.38
N GLU A 454 20.30 -34.44 -40.34
CA GLU A 454 21.05 -34.68 -41.60
C GLU A 454 20.17 -34.38 -42.83
N ASP A 455 20.57 -33.40 -43.64
CA ASP A 455 20.00 -33.10 -44.96
C ASP A 455 20.48 -34.12 -46.03
N ALA A 456 19.57 -34.57 -46.90
CA ALA A 456 19.85 -35.47 -48.03
C ALA A 456 18.94 -35.18 -49.24
#